data_AF-A0A4Y7ZYR1-F1
#
_entry.id   AF-A0A4Y7ZYR1-F1
#
_cell.length_a   1.000
_cell.length_b   1.000
_cell.length_c   1.000
_cell.angle_alpha   90.00
_cell.angle_beta   90.00
_cell.angle_gamma   90.00
#
_symmetry.space_group_name_H-M   'P 1'
#
loop_
_entity.id
_entity.type
_entity.pdbx_description
1 polymer ?
#
loop_
_entity_poly.entity_id
_entity_poly.type
_entity_poly.pdbx_seq_one_letter_code
_entity_poly.pdbx_strand_id
1 'polypeptide(L)'
;MLINKLTHPSLTKGFTLIELVIVIIILAALGIATTTYIGKGLNIYNEISDRDKSLNSIRFAMERMRREASNALPNSVKVENGCLSFYPVKNSSLYLDLPVYPIEDNQAVINVMDDYSYDAADKAVVYLLNASELFVSDANGSSKVQSITGINTAMDTLSLSGDISFPLSSPAKRLYIINERLQYCMIGDDLYRQKNQETGVLMAENISGTFEVINATLQRNSLVKVNFSLPLNDLEVAFEQTLHINNVP
;
A
#
# COMPACT_ATOMS: atom_id res chain seq x y z
N MET A 1 -43.85 62.98 69.87
CA MET A 1 -44.58 62.90 68.59
C MET A 1 -43.99 61.72 67.81
N LEU A 2 -44.73 60.61 67.77
CA LEU A 2 -44.34 59.33 67.17
C LEU A 2 -44.36 59.42 65.64
N ILE A 3 -43.28 59.03 64.98
CA ILE A 3 -43.28 58.74 63.53
C ILE A 3 -43.16 57.22 63.39
N ASN A 4 -44.30 56.57 63.17
CA ASN A 4 -44.38 55.16 62.85
C ASN A 4 -43.75 54.91 61.47
N LYS A 5 -42.63 54.17 61.42
CA LYS A 5 -42.15 53.55 60.19
C LYS A 5 -43.10 52.40 59.84
N LEU A 6 -43.91 52.59 58.80
CA LEU A 6 -44.68 51.53 58.17
C LEU A 6 -43.71 50.60 57.43
N THR A 7 -43.32 49.48 58.06
CA THR A 7 -42.69 48.36 57.37
C THR A 7 -43.77 47.61 56.59
N HIS A 8 -43.75 47.70 55.26
CA HIS A 8 -44.62 46.90 54.42
C HIS A 8 -44.27 45.40 54.59
N PRO A 9 -45.24 44.52 54.87
CA PRO A 9 -44.98 43.09 54.86
C PRO A 9 -44.66 42.68 53.42
N SER A 10 -43.48 42.10 53.20
CA SER A 10 -43.18 41.42 51.94
C SER A 10 -44.12 40.21 51.84
N LEU A 11 -45.16 40.29 51.01
CA LEU A 11 -45.97 39.11 50.69
C LEU A 11 -45.05 38.08 50.01
N THR A 12 -44.74 37.01 50.72
CA THR A 12 -44.20 35.79 50.12
C THR A 12 -45.25 35.24 49.17
N LYS A 13 -45.09 35.51 47.87
CA LYS A 13 -45.93 34.92 46.82
C LYS A 13 -45.56 33.43 46.73
N GLY A 14 -46.48 32.56 47.13
CA GLY A 14 -46.36 31.12 46.92
C GLY A 14 -46.57 30.77 45.45
N PHE A 15 -45.87 29.74 44.96
CA PHE A 15 -46.10 29.16 43.64
C PHE A 15 -47.48 28.49 43.59
N THR A 16 -48.19 28.68 42.48
CA THR A 16 -49.46 27.99 42.25
C THR A 16 -49.23 26.58 41.71
N LEU A 17 -50.14 25.64 42.00
CA LEU A 17 -50.05 24.26 41.48
C LEU A 17 -49.99 24.24 39.95
N ILE A 18 -50.76 25.12 39.30
CA ILE A 18 -50.78 25.21 37.82
C ILE A 18 -49.44 25.70 37.25
N GLU A 19 -48.75 26.61 37.95
CA GLU A 19 -47.44 27.10 37.54
C GLU A 19 -46.38 25.99 37.61
N LEU A 20 -46.41 25.17 38.67
CA LEU A 20 -45.52 24.01 38.79
C LEU A 20 -45.79 22.94 37.71
N VAL A 21 -47.05 22.68 37.37
CA VAL A 21 -47.40 21.72 36.30
C VAL A 21 -46.89 22.19 34.94
N ILE A 22 -47.08 23.47 34.59
CA ILE A 22 -46.60 24.03 33.33
C ILE A 22 -45.08 23.95 33.24
N VAL A 23 -44.36 24.26 34.34
CA VAL A 23 -42.89 24.17 34.39
C VAL A 23 -42.41 22.74 34.13
N ILE A 24 -43.02 21.73 34.75
CA ILE A 24 -42.64 20.33 34.52
C ILE A 24 -42.86 19.93 33.06
N ILE A 25 -43.97 20.32 32.45
CA ILE A 25 -44.27 20.02 31.03
C ILE A 25 -43.22 20.67 30.11
N ILE A 26 -42.89 21.93 30.34
CA ILE A 26 -41.89 22.65 29.55
C ILE A 26 -40.50 22.02 29.71
N LEU A 27 -40.09 21.71 30.95
CA LEU A 27 -38.81 21.07 31.22
C LEU A 27 -38.72 19.67 30.59
N ALA A 28 -39.81 18.89 30.63
CA ALA A 28 -39.87 17.59 29.98
C ALA A 28 -39.72 17.71 28.46
N ALA A 29 -40.46 18.63 27.83
CA ALA A 29 -40.38 18.86 26.39
C ALA A 29 -38.97 19.33 25.96
N LEU A 30 -38.38 20.28 26.69
CA LEU A 30 -37.02 20.76 26.44
C LEU A 30 -35.98 19.67 26.65
N GLY A 31 -36.10 18.89 27.72
CA GLY A 31 -35.18 17.78 28.01
C GLY A 31 -35.17 16.72 26.90
N ILE A 32 -36.34 16.39 26.34
CA ILE A 32 -36.43 15.46 25.21
C ILE A 32 -35.79 16.08 23.95
N ALA A 33 -36.09 17.34 23.65
CA ALA A 33 -35.56 18.03 22.48
C ALA A 33 -34.02 18.15 22.51
N THR A 34 -33.45 18.54 23.65
CA THR A 34 -31.99 18.68 23.81
C THR A 34 -31.30 17.32 23.73
N THR A 35 -31.84 16.29 24.38
CA THR A 35 -31.26 14.94 24.37
C THR A 35 -31.25 14.35 22.97
N THR A 36 -32.36 14.48 22.23
CA THR A 36 -32.45 13.99 20.85
C THR A 36 -31.52 14.74 19.91
N TYR A 37 -31.37 16.05 20.08
CA TYR A 37 -30.43 16.85 19.30
C TYR A 37 -28.97 16.45 19.54
N ILE A 38 -28.58 16.30 20.81
CA ILE A 38 -27.22 15.85 21.18
C ILE A 38 -26.95 14.44 20.63
N GLY A 39 -27.89 13.51 20.79
CA GLY A 39 -27.75 12.14 20.29
C GLY A 39 -27.55 12.11 18.76
N LYS A 40 -28.31 12.91 18.01
CA LYS A 40 -28.11 13.06 16.56
C LYS A 40 -26.75 13.65 16.21
N GLY A 41 -26.30 14.66 16.94
CA GLY A 41 -24.97 15.26 16.75
C GLY A 41 -23.83 14.26 16.93
N LEU A 42 -23.92 13.41 17.96
CA LEU A 42 -22.92 12.36 18.20
C LEU A 42 -22.92 11.29 17.11
N ASN A 43 -24.10 10.87 16.61
CA ASN A 43 -24.19 9.89 15.54
C ASN A 43 -23.57 10.41 14.23
N ILE A 44 -23.86 11.66 13.86
CA ILE A 44 -23.28 12.30 12.68
C ILE A 44 -21.75 12.37 12.80
N TYR A 45 -21.26 12.74 13.99
CA TYR A 45 -19.82 12.79 14.24
C TYR A 45 -19.15 11.43 14.03
N ASN A 46 -19.75 10.35 14.55
CA ASN A 46 -19.21 8.99 14.39
C ASN A 46 -19.21 8.56 12.92
N GLU A 47 -20.30 8.81 12.19
CA GLU A 47 -20.41 8.49 10.76
C GLU A 47 -19.33 9.21 9.92
N ILE A 48 -19.11 10.50 10.18
CA ILE A 48 -18.04 11.26 9.52
C ILE A 48 -16.67 10.69 9.86
N SER A 49 -16.42 10.40 11.14
CA SER A 49 -15.16 9.81 11.60
C SER A 49 -14.87 8.47 10.92
N ASP A 50 -15.85 7.57 10.83
CA ASP A 50 -15.65 6.24 10.26
C ASP A 50 -15.47 6.33 8.73
N ARG A 51 -16.21 7.20 8.07
CA ARG A 51 -16.00 7.53 6.65
C ARG A 51 -14.59 8.06 6.38
N ASP A 52 -14.11 8.98 7.21
CA ASP A 52 -12.77 9.56 7.06
C ASP A 52 -11.67 8.51 7.25
N LYS A 53 -11.86 7.56 8.19
CA LYS A 53 -10.94 6.42 8.37
C LYS A 53 -10.87 5.56 7.11
N SER A 54 -12.01 5.16 6.53
CA SER A 54 -12.04 4.33 5.31
C SER A 54 -11.44 5.05 4.10
N LEU A 55 -11.73 6.33 3.92
CA LEU A 55 -11.13 7.11 2.83
C LEU A 55 -9.61 7.24 2.98
N ASN A 56 -9.13 7.43 4.21
CA ASN A 56 -7.70 7.56 4.47
C ASN A 56 -6.96 6.23 4.35
N SER A 57 -7.57 5.10 4.71
CA SER A 57 -6.96 3.77 4.51
C SER A 57 -6.76 3.46 3.03
N ILE A 58 -7.74 3.76 2.18
CA ILE A 58 -7.63 3.61 0.71
C ILE A 58 -6.53 4.50 0.15
N ARG A 59 -6.52 5.80 0.49
CA ARG A 59 -5.47 6.73 0.03
C ARG A 59 -4.09 6.27 0.45
N PHE A 60 -3.94 5.81 1.70
CA PHE A 60 -2.69 5.26 2.19
C PHE A 60 -2.28 4.00 1.43
N ALA A 61 -3.22 3.08 1.19
CA ALA A 61 -2.96 1.86 0.44
C ALA A 61 -2.51 2.16 -1.00
N MET A 62 -3.16 3.10 -1.66
CA MET A 62 -2.83 3.56 -3.02
C MET A 62 -1.45 4.21 -3.07
N GLU A 63 -1.16 5.17 -2.18
CA GLU A 63 0.15 5.82 -2.15
C GLU A 63 1.28 4.86 -1.78
N ARG A 64 1.02 3.94 -0.86
CA ARG A 64 1.99 2.89 -0.54
C ARG A 64 2.23 1.98 -1.74
N MET A 65 1.17 1.50 -2.39
CA MET A 65 1.26 0.66 -3.57
C MET A 65 2.01 1.36 -4.70
N ARG A 66 1.75 2.66 -4.94
CA ARG A 66 2.46 3.47 -5.92
C ARG A 66 3.95 3.54 -5.62
N ARG A 67 4.33 3.84 -4.38
CA ARG A 67 5.74 3.92 -3.98
C ARG A 67 6.43 2.57 -4.15
N GLU A 68 5.81 1.47 -3.73
CA GLU A 68 6.37 0.13 -3.86
C GLU A 68 6.46 -0.33 -5.34
N ALA A 69 5.43 -0.07 -6.15
CA ALA A 69 5.41 -0.41 -7.57
C ALA A 69 6.37 0.44 -8.41
N SER A 70 6.67 1.67 -8.00
CA SER A 70 7.61 2.54 -8.71
C SER A 70 9.05 2.00 -8.70
N ASN A 71 9.39 1.21 -7.67
CA ASN A 71 10.66 0.51 -7.54
C ASN A 71 10.54 -0.99 -7.88
N ALA A 72 9.51 -1.38 -8.63
CA ALA A 72 9.37 -2.75 -9.10
C ALA A 72 10.40 -3.06 -10.18
N LEU A 73 10.90 -4.29 -10.17
CA LEU A 73 11.77 -4.84 -11.20
C LEU A 73 11.06 -4.72 -12.56
N PRO A 74 11.72 -4.15 -13.58
CA PRO A 74 11.13 -4.01 -14.90
C PRO A 74 10.64 -5.36 -15.44
N ASN A 75 9.45 -5.35 -16.06
CA ASN A 75 8.79 -6.55 -16.61
C ASN A 75 8.47 -7.66 -15.61
N SER A 76 8.60 -7.44 -14.28
CA SER A 76 8.23 -8.42 -13.25
C SER A 76 6.74 -8.40 -12.88
N VAL A 77 6.05 -7.33 -13.25
CA VAL A 77 4.70 -7.06 -12.76
C VAL A 77 3.69 -7.94 -13.48
N LYS A 78 2.86 -8.63 -12.70
CA LYS A 78 1.82 -9.55 -13.20
C LYS A 78 0.56 -9.41 -12.34
N VAL A 79 -0.60 -9.41 -13.00
CA VAL A 79 -1.89 -9.57 -12.33
C VAL A 79 -2.41 -10.98 -12.56
N GLU A 80 -2.78 -11.65 -11.47
CA GLU A 80 -3.31 -13.01 -11.50
C GLU A 80 -4.26 -13.20 -10.31
N ASN A 81 -5.44 -13.79 -10.55
CA ASN A 81 -6.44 -14.08 -9.51
C ASN A 81 -6.82 -12.86 -8.64
N GLY A 82 -6.94 -11.67 -9.22
CA GLY A 82 -7.25 -10.44 -8.48
C GLY A 82 -6.09 -9.91 -7.63
N CYS A 83 -4.88 -10.44 -7.81
CA CYS A 83 -3.66 -9.97 -7.15
C CYS A 83 -2.70 -9.31 -8.14
N LEU A 84 -2.27 -8.09 -7.82
CA LEU A 84 -1.11 -7.45 -8.43
C LEU A 84 0.15 -7.95 -7.74
N SER A 85 1.08 -8.55 -8.47
CA SER A 85 2.34 -9.08 -7.93
C SER A 85 3.56 -8.55 -8.67
N PHE A 86 4.63 -8.28 -7.94
CA PHE A 86 5.90 -7.77 -8.47
C PHE A 86 7.05 -8.00 -7.49
N TYR A 87 8.28 -7.77 -7.96
CA TYR A 87 9.48 -7.85 -7.13
C TYR A 87 10.10 -6.46 -7.00
N PRO A 88 10.18 -5.86 -5.80
CA PRO A 88 10.93 -4.63 -5.62
C PRO A 88 12.43 -4.84 -5.86
N VAL A 89 13.07 -3.85 -6.47
CA VAL A 89 14.52 -3.81 -6.61
C VAL A 89 15.13 -3.39 -5.27
N LYS A 90 15.93 -4.28 -4.68
CA LYS A 90 16.69 -3.98 -3.45
C LYS A 90 17.90 -3.11 -3.75
N ASN A 91 18.64 -3.45 -4.81
CA ASN A 91 19.72 -2.64 -5.35
C ASN A 91 19.91 -2.95 -6.84
N SER A 92 20.64 -2.13 -7.58
CA SER A 92 20.96 -2.38 -8.99
C SER A 92 22.33 -1.83 -9.35
N SER A 93 22.96 -2.43 -10.36
CA SER A 93 24.27 -1.99 -10.87
C SER A 93 24.44 -2.34 -12.34
N LEU A 94 25.52 -1.86 -12.91
CA LEU A 94 26.00 -2.28 -14.21
C LEU A 94 27.05 -3.38 -14.02
N TYR A 95 27.00 -4.43 -14.84
CA TYR A 95 28.03 -5.46 -14.86
C TYR A 95 29.06 -5.20 -15.95
N LEU A 96 30.32 -5.51 -15.67
CA LEU A 96 31.42 -5.47 -16.63
C LEU A 96 31.58 -6.83 -17.31
N ASP A 97 31.51 -7.89 -16.50
CA ASP A 97 31.64 -9.29 -16.92
C ASP A 97 30.60 -10.17 -16.21
N LEU A 98 30.07 -11.14 -16.93
CA LEU A 98 28.99 -12.01 -16.48
C LEU A 98 29.13 -13.38 -17.16
N PRO A 99 28.99 -14.51 -16.43
CA PRO A 99 29.02 -15.82 -17.05
C PRO A 99 27.76 -16.01 -17.91
N VAL A 100 27.94 -16.01 -19.22
CA VAL A 100 26.86 -16.20 -20.20
C VAL A 100 27.07 -17.54 -20.88
N TYR A 101 26.00 -18.31 -21.07
CA TYR A 101 26.05 -19.62 -21.71
C TYR A 101 26.87 -19.56 -23.02
N PRO A 102 27.85 -20.46 -23.22
CA PRO A 102 28.12 -21.69 -22.47
C PRO A 102 29.13 -21.57 -21.31
N ILE A 103 29.56 -20.35 -20.94
CA ILE A 103 30.52 -20.15 -19.85
C ILE A 103 29.79 -20.24 -18.51
N GLU A 104 30.32 -21.06 -17.60
CA GLU A 104 29.85 -21.19 -16.23
C GLU A 104 30.92 -20.66 -15.28
N ASP A 105 30.51 -19.77 -14.37
CA ASP A 105 31.35 -19.22 -13.31
C ASP A 105 30.48 -18.90 -12.09
N ASN A 106 31.09 -18.81 -10.92
CA ASN A 106 30.45 -18.41 -9.68
C ASN A 106 30.64 -16.92 -9.36
N GLN A 107 31.25 -16.16 -10.26
CA GLN A 107 31.49 -14.73 -10.07
C GLN A 107 31.01 -13.90 -11.24
N ALA A 108 30.52 -12.71 -10.94
CA ALA A 108 30.24 -11.66 -11.90
C ALA A 108 30.98 -10.38 -11.48
N VAL A 109 31.56 -9.67 -12.43
CA VAL A 109 32.21 -8.39 -12.15
C VAL A 109 31.19 -7.28 -12.33
N ILE A 110 30.95 -6.49 -11.29
CA ILE A 110 29.95 -5.42 -11.27
C ILE A 110 30.61 -4.06 -11.00
N ASN A 111 29.90 -2.97 -11.24
CA ASN A 111 30.29 -1.68 -10.68
C ASN A 111 29.93 -1.66 -9.19
N VAL A 112 30.69 -0.89 -8.41
CA VAL A 112 30.46 -0.64 -6.99
C VAL A 112 28.98 -0.36 -6.73
N MET A 113 28.40 -1.12 -5.80
CA MET A 113 27.07 -0.88 -5.27
C MET A 113 27.19 -0.13 -3.95
N ASP A 114 26.67 1.10 -3.91
CA ASP A 114 26.57 1.84 -2.65
C ASP A 114 25.47 1.21 -1.77
N ASP A 115 25.75 1.11 -0.47
CA ASP A 115 24.79 0.72 0.59
C ASP A 115 24.13 -0.67 0.40
N TYR A 116 24.80 -1.59 -0.31
CA TYR A 116 24.31 -2.96 -0.45
C TYR A 116 24.74 -3.85 0.74
N SER A 117 23.76 -4.29 1.53
CA SER A 117 23.93 -5.37 2.50
C SER A 117 23.33 -6.67 1.96
N TYR A 118 24.17 -7.69 1.85
CA TYR A 118 23.76 -9.03 1.44
C TYR A 118 22.76 -9.65 2.42
N ASP A 119 21.76 -10.32 1.86
CA ASP A 119 20.79 -11.19 2.54
C ASP A 119 20.73 -12.54 1.80
N ALA A 120 20.54 -13.65 2.54
CA ALA A 120 20.55 -14.99 1.97
C ALA A 120 19.43 -15.26 0.94
N ALA A 121 18.36 -14.44 0.94
CA ALA A 121 17.28 -14.51 -0.04
C ALA A 121 17.53 -13.62 -1.27
N ASP A 122 18.65 -12.90 -1.35
CA ASP A 122 18.98 -12.03 -2.47
C ASP A 122 19.25 -12.82 -3.75
N LYS A 123 18.68 -12.33 -4.86
CA LYS A 123 18.81 -12.90 -6.19
C LYS A 123 19.20 -11.83 -7.19
N ALA A 124 20.15 -12.15 -8.05
CA ALA A 124 20.52 -11.37 -9.22
C ALA A 124 19.57 -11.68 -10.37
N VAL A 125 19.08 -10.64 -11.05
CA VAL A 125 18.25 -10.74 -12.23
C VAL A 125 18.87 -9.97 -13.39
N VAL A 126 19.01 -10.65 -14.52
CA VAL A 126 19.57 -10.09 -15.75
C VAL A 126 18.61 -10.29 -16.91
N TYR A 127 18.35 -9.20 -17.64
CA TYR A 127 17.63 -9.18 -18.91
C TYR A 127 16.24 -9.84 -18.90
N LEU A 128 15.40 -9.48 -17.92
CA LEU A 128 14.01 -9.93 -17.83
C LEU A 128 13.13 -9.24 -18.89
N LEU A 129 12.53 -10.02 -19.78
CA LEU A 129 11.62 -9.52 -20.82
C LEU A 129 10.16 -9.66 -20.42
N ASN A 130 9.82 -10.75 -19.73
CA ASN A 130 8.46 -11.07 -19.30
C ASN A 130 8.45 -11.61 -17.87
N ALA A 131 7.36 -11.39 -17.14
CA ALA A 131 7.22 -11.85 -15.75
C ALA A 131 7.31 -13.38 -15.60
N SER A 132 6.92 -14.14 -16.61
CA SER A 132 7.02 -15.61 -16.59
C SER A 132 8.46 -16.12 -16.52
N GLU A 133 9.44 -15.36 -17.04
CA GLU A 133 10.85 -15.75 -17.03
C GLU A 133 11.47 -15.71 -15.61
N LEU A 134 10.77 -15.15 -14.61
CA LEU A 134 11.20 -15.19 -13.22
C LEU A 134 11.14 -16.59 -12.58
N PHE A 135 10.34 -17.49 -13.18
CA PHE A 135 10.05 -18.80 -12.62
C PHE A 135 10.52 -19.95 -13.52
N VAL A 136 11.22 -19.64 -14.61
CA VAL A 136 11.62 -20.62 -15.62
C VAL A 136 13.14 -20.68 -15.67
N SER A 137 13.68 -21.88 -15.52
CA SER A 137 15.04 -22.24 -15.96
C SER A 137 14.98 -22.76 -17.38
N ASP A 138 16.00 -22.48 -18.19
CA ASP A 138 16.10 -23.09 -19.50
C ASP A 138 16.39 -24.60 -19.41
N ALA A 139 16.37 -25.28 -20.56
CA ALA A 139 16.64 -26.73 -20.64
C ALA A 139 18.07 -27.12 -20.22
N ASN A 140 18.99 -26.15 -20.15
CA ASN A 140 20.38 -26.32 -19.74
C ASN A 140 20.59 -25.97 -18.25
N GLY A 141 19.53 -25.59 -17.53
CA GLY A 141 19.61 -25.15 -16.13
C GLY A 141 19.99 -23.68 -15.95
N SER A 142 20.22 -22.93 -17.03
CA SER A 142 20.49 -21.49 -17.01
C SER A 142 19.21 -20.72 -16.73
N SER A 143 19.25 -19.83 -15.74
CA SER A 143 18.14 -18.98 -15.35
C SER A 143 18.53 -17.52 -15.43
N LYS A 144 17.57 -16.66 -15.78
CA LYS A 144 17.74 -15.19 -15.72
C LYS A 144 17.77 -14.67 -14.27
N VAL A 145 17.36 -15.50 -13.32
CA VAL A 145 17.33 -15.24 -11.88
C VAL A 145 18.25 -16.21 -11.18
N GLN A 146 19.21 -15.69 -10.41
CA GLN A 146 20.27 -16.49 -9.80
C GLN A 146 20.49 -16.07 -8.35
N SER A 147 20.69 -17.03 -7.45
CA SER A 147 20.92 -16.74 -6.04
C SER A 147 22.32 -16.17 -5.81
N ILE A 148 22.41 -15.13 -4.98
CA ILE A 148 23.67 -14.48 -4.60
C ILE A 148 24.19 -15.14 -3.32
N THR A 149 25.51 -15.25 -3.16
CA THR A 149 26.16 -15.76 -1.94
C THR A 149 26.96 -14.70 -1.21
N GLY A 150 27.25 -13.57 -1.85
CA GLY A 150 27.89 -12.42 -1.23
C GLY A 150 28.37 -11.41 -2.26
N ILE A 151 28.95 -10.32 -1.77
CA ILE A 151 29.65 -9.31 -2.57
C ILE A 151 31.04 -9.10 -2.00
N ASN A 152 32.04 -8.94 -2.87
CA ASN A 152 33.38 -8.51 -2.50
C ASN A 152 33.60 -7.09 -3.02
N THR A 153 33.47 -6.12 -2.13
CA THR A 153 33.61 -4.69 -2.44
C THR A 153 35.05 -4.25 -2.71
N ALA A 154 36.06 -5.07 -2.42
CA ALA A 154 37.46 -4.77 -2.74
C ALA A 154 37.83 -5.16 -4.19
N MET A 155 37.08 -6.10 -4.77
CA MET A 155 37.30 -6.65 -6.11
C MET A 155 36.15 -6.32 -7.08
N ASP A 156 35.13 -5.62 -6.60
CA ASP A 156 33.88 -5.36 -7.31
C ASP A 156 33.23 -6.61 -7.92
N THR A 157 33.31 -7.72 -7.20
CA THR A 157 32.75 -9.00 -7.64
C THR A 157 31.51 -9.40 -6.84
N LEU A 158 30.51 -9.89 -7.56
CA LEU A 158 29.31 -10.51 -7.03
C LEU A 158 29.48 -12.02 -7.06
N SER A 159 29.38 -12.66 -5.91
CA SER A 159 29.46 -14.11 -5.79
C SER A 159 28.07 -14.73 -5.97
N LEU A 160 28.00 -15.75 -6.82
CA LEU A 160 26.79 -16.49 -7.19
C LEU A 160 26.77 -17.84 -6.47
N SER A 161 25.61 -18.48 -6.43
CA SER A 161 25.44 -19.79 -5.78
C SER A 161 25.82 -20.93 -6.73
N GLY A 162 27.12 -21.22 -6.79
CA GLY A 162 27.69 -22.26 -7.66
C GLY A 162 28.09 -21.72 -9.03
N ASP A 163 28.69 -22.59 -9.85
CA ASP A 163 29.07 -22.25 -11.22
C ASP A 163 27.80 -22.25 -12.08
N ILE A 164 27.42 -21.06 -12.54
CA ILE A 164 26.15 -20.84 -13.24
C ILE A 164 26.38 -20.07 -14.53
N SER A 165 25.39 -20.14 -15.43
CA SER A 165 25.37 -19.37 -16.66
C SER A 165 24.05 -18.62 -16.81
N PHE A 166 24.13 -17.38 -17.28
CA PHE A 166 22.95 -16.62 -17.71
C PHE A 166 22.65 -16.96 -19.18
N PRO A 167 21.37 -17.15 -19.57
CA PRO A 167 21.02 -17.47 -20.95
C PRO A 167 21.41 -16.36 -21.95
N LEU A 168 21.32 -15.10 -21.53
CA LEU A 168 21.54 -13.93 -22.38
C LEU A 168 22.12 -12.77 -21.58
N SER A 169 23.00 -12.00 -22.22
CA SER A 169 23.47 -10.73 -21.70
C SER A 169 22.44 -9.62 -21.93
N SER A 170 22.35 -8.70 -20.98
CA SER A 170 21.59 -7.46 -21.11
C SER A 170 22.31 -6.50 -22.08
N PRO A 171 21.66 -5.98 -23.13
CA PRO A 171 22.27 -5.00 -24.04
C PRO A 171 22.77 -3.75 -23.33
N ALA A 172 22.09 -3.36 -22.24
CA ALA A 172 22.46 -2.22 -21.41
C ALA A 172 23.35 -2.59 -20.20
N LYS A 173 23.83 -3.84 -20.14
CA LYS A 173 24.65 -4.40 -19.05
C LYS A 173 24.09 -4.19 -17.64
N ARG A 174 22.76 -4.22 -17.50
CA ARG A 174 22.09 -4.00 -16.20
C ARG A 174 21.92 -5.30 -15.43
N LEU A 175 22.17 -5.23 -14.13
CA LEU A 175 21.93 -6.27 -13.14
C LEU A 175 21.08 -5.68 -12.01
N TYR A 176 19.98 -6.37 -11.68
CA TYR A 176 19.10 -6.00 -10.58
C TYR A 176 19.21 -7.02 -9.46
N ILE A 177 19.18 -6.57 -8.22
CA ILE A 177 19.09 -7.43 -7.04
C ILE A 177 17.67 -7.33 -6.50
N ILE A 178 17.03 -8.48 -6.33
CA ILE A 178 15.71 -8.62 -5.73
C ILE A 178 15.79 -9.56 -4.53
N ASN A 179 14.78 -9.53 -3.66
CA ASN A 179 14.70 -10.43 -2.52
C ASN A 179 13.26 -10.94 -2.38
N GLU A 180 12.36 -10.08 -1.93
CA GLU A 180 10.98 -10.44 -1.61
C GLU A 180 10.04 -10.21 -2.81
N ARG A 181 9.03 -11.08 -2.95
CA ARG A 181 7.87 -10.85 -3.79
C ARG A 181 6.83 -10.07 -3.01
N LEU A 182 6.36 -8.95 -3.55
CA LEU A 182 5.22 -8.21 -3.01
C LEU A 182 3.96 -8.49 -3.81
N GLN A 183 2.84 -8.61 -3.09
CA GLN A 183 1.53 -8.83 -3.68
C GLN A 183 0.48 -7.95 -3.01
N TYR A 184 -0.39 -7.37 -3.82
CA TYR A 184 -1.60 -6.67 -3.40
C TYR A 184 -2.79 -7.44 -3.95
N CYS A 185 -3.60 -8.01 -3.06
CA CYS A 185 -4.68 -8.92 -3.42
C CYS A 185 -6.02 -8.37 -2.95
N MET A 186 -7.01 -8.38 -3.85
CA MET A 186 -8.41 -8.24 -3.46
C MET A 186 -8.91 -9.60 -2.99
N ILE A 187 -9.31 -9.69 -1.73
CA ILE A 187 -9.91 -10.90 -1.14
C ILE A 187 -11.30 -10.50 -0.64
N GLY A 188 -12.34 -10.86 -1.40
CA GLY A 188 -13.67 -10.29 -1.19
C GLY A 188 -13.64 -8.79 -1.47
N ASP A 189 -14.14 -7.99 -0.50
CA ASP A 189 -14.15 -6.52 -0.58
C ASP A 189 -12.96 -5.88 0.17
N ASP A 190 -11.95 -6.67 0.53
CA ASP A 190 -10.82 -6.19 1.31
C ASP A 190 -9.51 -6.29 0.51
N LEU A 191 -8.66 -5.27 0.67
CA LEU A 191 -7.34 -5.23 0.05
C LEU A 191 -6.27 -5.65 1.05
N TYR A 192 -5.55 -6.71 0.71
CA TYR A 192 -4.43 -7.21 1.50
C TYR A 192 -3.11 -6.97 0.80
N ARG A 193 -2.08 -6.63 1.59
CA ARG A 193 -0.68 -6.61 1.17
C ARG A 193 0.06 -7.82 1.75
N GLN A 194 0.70 -8.60 0.90
CA GLN A 194 1.42 -9.82 1.25
C GLN A 194 2.87 -9.76 0.80
N LYS A 195 3.74 -10.43 1.55
CA LYS A 195 5.15 -10.67 1.21
C LYS A 195 5.37 -12.17 1.07
N ASN A 196 6.02 -12.65 0.01
CA ASN A 196 6.45 -14.05 -0.12
C ASN A 196 5.37 -15.12 0.21
N GLN A 197 4.08 -14.83 -0.06
CA GLN A 197 2.92 -15.68 0.28
C GLN A 197 2.62 -15.84 1.78
N GLU A 198 3.13 -14.96 2.64
CA GLU A 198 2.78 -14.85 4.05
C GLU A 198 1.37 -14.31 4.26
N THR A 199 0.88 -14.40 5.50
CA THR A 199 -0.39 -13.80 5.93
C THR A 199 -0.44 -12.31 5.56
N GLY A 200 -1.50 -11.92 4.85
CA GLY A 200 -1.66 -10.54 4.38
C GLY A 200 -1.94 -9.57 5.51
N VAL A 201 -1.41 -8.36 5.36
CA VAL A 201 -1.78 -7.19 6.17
C VAL A 201 -2.95 -6.50 5.48
N LEU A 202 -4.02 -6.28 6.22
CA LEU A 202 -5.19 -5.54 5.74
C LEU A 202 -4.81 -4.07 5.51
N MET A 203 -5.08 -3.57 4.29
CA MET A 203 -4.72 -2.22 3.87
C MET A 203 -5.94 -1.31 3.76
N ALA A 204 -7.03 -1.85 3.24
CA ALA A 204 -8.32 -1.16 3.10
C ALA A 204 -9.44 -2.20 3.13
N GLU A 205 -10.61 -1.79 3.64
CA GLU A 205 -11.79 -2.62 3.80
C GLU A 205 -12.95 -2.07 2.98
N ASN A 206 -13.89 -2.94 2.62
CA ASN A 206 -15.14 -2.58 1.94
C ASN A 206 -14.92 -1.77 0.65
N ILE A 207 -14.00 -2.24 -0.20
CA ILE A 207 -13.73 -1.69 -1.51
C ILE A 207 -13.84 -2.77 -2.59
N SER A 208 -14.34 -2.38 -3.76
CA SER A 208 -14.18 -3.17 -4.97
C SER A 208 -12.99 -2.65 -5.76
N GLY A 209 -12.23 -3.55 -6.38
CA GLY A 209 -10.96 -3.17 -7.01
C GLY A 209 -10.55 -4.03 -8.17
N THR A 210 -9.94 -3.41 -9.18
CA THR A 210 -9.37 -4.11 -10.34
C THR A 210 -7.98 -3.60 -10.65
N PHE A 211 -7.14 -4.52 -11.15
CA PHE A 211 -5.78 -4.23 -11.56
C PHE A 211 -5.62 -4.59 -13.04
N GLU A 212 -5.04 -3.70 -13.82
CA GLU A 212 -4.73 -3.93 -15.23
C GLU A 212 -3.26 -3.60 -15.49
N VAL A 213 -2.51 -4.54 -16.07
CA VAL A 213 -1.10 -4.32 -16.44
C VAL A 213 -1.02 -4.08 -17.94
N ILE A 214 -0.45 -2.93 -18.29
CA ILE A 214 -0.07 -2.60 -19.66
C ILE A 214 1.44 -2.83 -19.75
N ASN A 215 1.81 -3.89 -20.46
CA ASN A 215 3.21 -4.29 -20.62
C ASN A 215 4.06 -3.18 -21.26
N ALA A 216 5.35 -3.22 -20.95
CA ALA A 216 6.33 -2.32 -21.53
C ALA A 216 6.49 -2.59 -23.03
N THR A 217 6.85 -1.55 -23.78
CA THR A 217 7.31 -1.65 -25.16
C THR A 217 8.72 -1.10 -25.26
N LEU A 218 9.39 -1.26 -26.40
CA LEU A 218 10.73 -0.69 -26.63
C LEU A 218 10.78 0.84 -26.45
N GLN A 219 9.64 1.52 -26.51
CA GLN A 219 9.53 2.98 -26.45
C GLN A 219 8.84 3.49 -25.18
N ARG A 220 8.29 2.60 -24.34
CA ARG A 220 7.50 2.99 -23.15
C ARG A 220 7.66 1.98 -22.02
N ASN A 221 7.85 2.49 -20.82
CA ASN A 221 7.81 1.69 -19.60
C ASN A 221 6.44 1.01 -19.38
N SER A 222 6.41 -0.04 -18.57
CA SER A 222 5.17 -0.68 -18.17
C SER A 222 4.35 0.23 -17.25
N LEU A 223 3.03 0.10 -17.36
CA LEU A 223 2.06 0.85 -16.57
C LEU A 223 1.12 -0.13 -15.88
N VAL A 224 0.70 0.20 -14.66
CA VAL A 224 -0.37 -0.52 -13.98
C VAL A 224 -1.49 0.44 -13.72
N LYS A 225 -2.69 0.14 -14.20
CA LYS A 225 -3.90 0.87 -13.81
C LYS A 225 -4.52 0.17 -12.61
N VAL A 226 -4.81 0.97 -11.60
CA VAL A 226 -5.48 0.55 -10.37
C VAL A 226 -6.75 1.36 -10.24
N ASN A 227 -7.88 0.68 -10.19
CA ASN A 227 -9.19 1.29 -10.01
C ASN A 227 -9.83 0.68 -8.76
N PHE A 228 -10.10 1.52 -7.77
CA PHE A 228 -10.86 1.16 -6.57
C PHE A 228 -12.16 1.94 -6.50
N SER A 229 -13.21 1.33 -5.97
CA SER A 229 -14.48 1.96 -5.68
C SER A 229 -14.88 1.69 -4.23
N LEU A 230 -15.25 2.76 -3.52
CA LEU A 230 -15.78 2.69 -2.15
C LEU A 230 -17.28 3.01 -2.18
N PRO A 231 -18.16 2.07 -1.81
CA PRO A 231 -19.58 2.33 -1.62
C PRO A 231 -19.84 3.13 -0.33
N LEU A 232 -20.53 4.26 -0.45
CA LEU A 232 -20.89 5.18 0.63
C LEU A 232 -22.37 5.55 0.52
N ASN A 233 -23.23 4.89 1.29
CA ASN A 233 -24.65 5.26 1.47
C ASN A 233 -25.34 5.71 0.15
N ASP A 234 -25.24 4.86 -0.89
CA ASP A 234 -25.77 5.04 -2.27
C ASP A 234 -24.89 5.82 -3.27
N LEU A 235 -23.69 6.25 -2.88
CA LEU A 235 -22.69 6.86 -3.78
C LEU A 235 -21.46 5.97 -3.89
N GLU A 236 -20.95 5.76 -5.11
CA GLU A 236 -19.62 5.19 -5.31
C GLU A 236 -18.58 6.29 -5.48
N VAL A 237 -17.52 6.22 -4.68
CA VAL A 237 -16.34 7.07 -4.85
C VAL A 237 -15.26 6.25 -5.52
N ALA A 238 -14.96 6.60 -6.77
CA ALA A 238 -13.91 5.97 -7.56
C ALA A 238 -12.53 6.60 -7.29
N PHE A 239 -11.51 5.75 -7.20
CA PHE A 239 -10.11 6.09 -7.10
C PHE A 239 -9.36 5.42 -8.24
N GLU A 240 -8.87 6.22 -9.18
CA GLU A 240 -8.10 5.73 -10.32
C GLU A 240 -6.67 6.22 -10.23
N GLN A 241 -5.71 5.31 -10.38
CA GLN A 241 -4.30 5.67 -10.41
C GLN A 241 -3.54 4.84 -11.44
N THR A 242 -2.68 5.50 -12.18
CA THR A 242 -1.70 4.83 -13.04
C THR A 242 -0.34 4.81 -12.35
N LEU A 243 0.18 3.61 -12.13
CA LEU A 243 1.50 3.37 -11.56
C LEU A 243 2.50 3.21 -12.70
N HIS A 244 3.57 4.01 -12.66
CA HIS A 244 4.68 3.92 -13.61
C HIS A 244 5.78 3.08 -13.00
N ILE A 245 6.24 2.06 -13.74
CA ILE A 245 7.36 1.22 -13.33
C ILE A 245 8.61 1.76 -14.02
N ASN A 246 9.61 2.18 -13.25
CA ASN A 246 10.83 2.74 -13.82
C ASN A 246 11.75 1.62 -14.34
N ASN A 247 12.26 1.79 -15.55
CA ASN A 247 13.28 0.91 -16.12
C ASN A 247 14.65 1.60 -16.12
N VAL A 248 15.13 1.96 -14.93
CA VAL A 248 16.41 2.64 -14.73
C VAL A 248 17.10 2.00 -13.52
N PRO A 249 18.40 1.67 -13.59
CA PRO A 249 19.21 1.34 -12.43
C PRO A 249 19.55 2.59 -11.60
#